data_AF-A0A4D4LEB8-F1
#
_entry.id   AF-A0A4D4LEB8-F1
#
_cell.length_a   1.000
_cell.length_b   1.000
_cell.length_c   1.000
_cell.angle_alpha   90.00
_cell.angle_beta   90.00
_cell.angle_gamma   90.00
#
_symmetry.space_group_name_H-M   'P 1'
#
loop_
_entity.id
_entity.type
_entity.pdbx_description
1 polymer ?
#
loop_
_entity_poly.entity_id
_entity_poly.type
_entity_poly.pdbx_seq_one_letter_code
_entity_poly.pdbx_strand_id
1 'polypeptide(L)'
;MIPVHPSEEMRDRYVQNIMARWWSASAEQQERGRTWYRTAHDLAAQISGGDARRGAGVIAALSANKSWHQNLRLARQVCGSGVLSGHFSDALAKAAAIMAGADPADVLPMDRKTGHFFQCIADPDDPEAVVIDRHAHDIAVGERYGNRDRGLSCASRYELIADCYREAALQLGELPSTVQAVTWVAHTEHVADTVPRGPRARF
;
A
#
# COMPACT_ATOMS: atom_id res chain seq x y z
N MET A 1 -7.07 -6.32 18.57
CA MET A 1 -5.71 -6.48 18.00
C MET A 1 -5.35 -7.95 18.04
N ILE A 2 -4.64 -8.44 17.04
CA ILE A 2 -4.18 -9.83 16.96
C ILE A 2 -2.89 -10.05 17.81
N PRO A 3 -2.60 -11.29 18.25
CA PRO A 3 -1.36 -11.60 18.94
C PRO A 3 -0.14 -11.40 18.04
N VAL A 4 1.02 -11.11 18.64
CA VAL A 4 2.31 -11.00 17.91
C VAL A 4 2.98 -12.36 17.68
N HIS A 5 2.59 -13.38 18.45
CA HIS A 5 3.01 -14.76 18.31
C HIS A 5 1.76 -15.65 18.19
N PRO A 6 1.18 -15.76 16.98
CA PRO A 6 0.02 -16.61 16.75
C PRO A 6 0.42 -18.09 16.76
N SER A 7 -0.56 -18.97 16.94
CA SER A 7 -0.39 -20.39 16.63
C SER A 7 -0.21 -20.60 15.13
N GLU A 8 0.37 -21.72 14.73
CA GLU A 8 0.48 -22.15 13.33
C GLU A 8 -0.88 -22.17 12.64
N GLU A 9 -1.89 -22.78 13.28
CA GLU A 9 -3.29 -22.80 12.81
C GLU A 9 -3.84 -21.39 12.53
N MET A 10 -3.49 -20.40 13.37
CA MET A 10 -3.94 -19.03 13.17
C MET A 10 -3.21 -18.36 12.00
N ARG A 11 -1.92 -18.62 11.82
CA ARG A 11 -1.14 -18.15 10.66
C ARG A 11 -1.71 -18.76 9.37
N ASP A 12 -1.97 -20.06 9.36
CA ASP A 12 -2.53 -20.77 8.21
C ASP A 12 -3.89 -20.20 7.82
N ARG A 13 -4.75 -19.93 8.81
CA ARG A 13 -6.03 -19.26 8.56
C ARG A 13 -5.87 -17.88 7.91
N TYR A 14 -4.84 -17.11 8.29
CA TYR A 14 -4.59 -15.81 7.66
C TYR A 14 -4.17 -15.95 6.19
N VAL A 15 -3.30 -16.91 5.89
CA VAL A 15 -2.90 -17.23 4.50
C VAL A 15 -4.12 -17.65 3.69
N GLN A 16 -4.95 -18.55 4.22
CA GLN A 16 -6.18 -19.00 3.54
C GLN A 16 -7.18 -17.87 3.29
N ASN A 17 -7.33 -16.92 4.22
CA ASN A 17 -8.19 -15.76 4.03
C ASN A 17 -7.70 -14.85 2.90
N ILE A 18 -6.38 -14.64 2.79
CA ILE A 18 -5.77 -13.87 1.70
C ILE A 18 -6.03 -14.55 0.35
N MET A 19 -5.75 -15.86 0.26
CA MET A 19 -5.99 -16.64 -0.95
C MET A 19 -7.47 -16.69 -1.33
N ALA A 20 -8.36 -16.85 -0.36
CA ALA A 20 -9.80 -16.81 -0.60
C ALA A 20 -10.23 -15.44 -1.17
N ARG A 21 -9.67 -14.33 -0.68
CA ARG A 21 -9.94 -13.01 -1.24
C ARG A 21 -9.41 -12.88 -2.67
N TRP A 22 -8.22 -13.40 -2.94
CA TRP A 22 -7.65 -13.45 -4.29
C TRP A 22 -8.56 -14.19 -5.26
N TRP A 23 -8.99 -15.41 -4.93
CA TRP A 23 -9.86 -16.22 -5.79
C TRP A 23 -11.26 -15.63 -5.98
N SER A 24 -11.71 -14.79 -5.04
CA SER A 24 -12.98 -14.06 -5.19
C SER A 24 -12.89 -12.83 -6.11
N ALA A 25 -11.69 -12.42 -6.53
CA ALA A 25 -11.49 -11.28 -7.41
C ALA A 25 -11.86 -11.63 -8.86
N SER A 26 -12.64 -10.76 -9.52
CA SER A 26 -12.92 -10.89 -10.95
C SER A 26 -11.65 -10.76 -11.79
N ALA A 27 -11.67 -11.23 -13.04
CA ALA A 27 -10.53 -11.08 -13.95
C ALA A 27 -10.09 -9.61 -14.11
N GLU A 28 -11.05 -8.68 -14.16
CA GLU A 28 -10.76 -7.23 -14.22
C GLU A 28 -10.13 -6.70 -12.92
N GLN A 29 -10.54 -7.20 -11.76
CA GLN A 29 -9.93 -6.84 -10.48
C GLN A 29 -8.50 -7.39 -10.38
N GLN A 30 -8.29 -8.62 -10.84
CA GLN A 30 -6.95 -9.22 -10.90
C GLN A 30 -6.03 -8.43 -11.83
N GLU A 31 -6.48 -8.09 -13.03
CA GLU A 31 -5.68 -7.30 -13.98
C GLU A 31 -5.28 -5.93 -13.40
N ARG A 32 -6.23 -5.21 -12.81
CA ARG A 32 -5.96 -3.90 -12.18
C ARG A 32 -5.03 -4.01 -10.98
N GLY A 33 -5.11 -5.09 -10.19
CA GLY A 33 -4.17 -5.31 -9.08
C GLY A 33 -2.77 -5.67 -9.56
N ARG A 34 -2.64 -6.54 -10.56
CA ARG A 34 -1.34 -6.94 -11.15
C ARG A 34 -0.56 -5.78 -11.75
N THR A 35 -1.27 -4.80 -12.29
CA THR A 35 -0.66 -3.62 -12.93
C THR A 35 -0.49 -2.44 -11.97
N TRP A 36 -0.98 -2.54 -10.72
CA TRP A 36 -1.06 -1.42 -9.78
C TRP A 36 0.31 -0.78 -9.50
N TYR A 37 1.28 -1.58 -9.05
CA TYR A 37 2.61 -1.07 -8.66
C TYR A 37 3.45 -0.65 -9.88
N ARG A 38 3.32 -1.35 -11.01
CA ARG A 38 3.94 -0.92 -12.29
C ARG A 38 3.40 0.44 -12.75
N THR A 39 2.08 0.62 -12.71
CA THR A 39 1.46 1.92 -13.04
C THR A 39 1.92 3.01 -12.07
N ALA A 40 2.04 2.70 -10.78
CA ALA A 40 2.54 3.64 -9.78
C ALA A 40 4.02 4.00 -10.03
N HIS A 41 4.85 3.04 -10.46
CA HIS A 41 6.24 3.25 -10.85
C HIS A 41 6.37 4.17 -12.07
N ASP A 42 5.58 3.91 -13.12
CA ASP A 42 5.58 4.74 -14.33
C ASP A 42 5.17 6.18 -14.01
N LEU A 43 4.16 6.34 -13.15
CA LEU A 43 3.74 7.64 -12.65
C LEU A 43 4.84 8.30 -11.81
N ALA A 44 5.53 7.55 -10.96
CA ALA A 44 6.65 8.03 -10.17
C ALA A 44 7.77 8.56 -11.07
N ALA A 45 8.15 7.81 -12.11
CA ALA A 45 9.13 8.24 -13.11
C ALA A 45 8.67 9.50 -13.85
N GLN A 46 7.41 9.54 -14.27
CA GLN A 46 6.87 10.68 -15.01
C GLN A 46 6.96 11.98 -14.21
N ILE A 47 6.61 11.96 -12.92
CA ILE A 47 6.55 13.19 -12.11
C ILE A 47 7.94 13.70 -11.71
N SER A 48 8.95 12.83 -11.67
CA SER A 48 10.30 13.15 -11.23
C SER A 48 11.31 13.31 -12.38
N GLY A 49 10.84 13.45 -13.62
CA GLY A 49 11.70 13.65 -14.79
C GLY A 49 12.48 12.40 -15.21
N GLY A 50 11.92 11.21 -14.98
CA GLY A 50 12.49 9.91 -15.33
C GLY A 50 13.10 9.15 -14.13
N ASP A 51 13.23 9.77 -12.96
CA ASP A 51 13.79 9.14 -11.77
C ASP A 51 12.70 8.46 -10.93
N ALA A 52 12.33 7.23 -11.31
CA ALA A 52 11.27 6.47 -10.64
C ALA A 52 11.51 6.33 -9.13
N ARG A 53 12.77 6.13 -8.71
CA ARG A 53 13.14 5.98 -7.30
C ARG A 53 12.86 7.25 -6.50
N ARG A 54 13.28 8.42 -7.01
CA ARG A 54 12.96 9.72 -6.39
C ARG A 54 11.45 9.95 -6.34
N GLY A 55 10.76 9.70 -7.45
CA GLY A 55 9.30 9.85 -7.53
C GLY A 55 8.56 8.97 -6.52
N ALA A 56 8.98 7.71 -6.39
CA ALA A 56 8.44 6.75 -5.43
C ALA A 56 8.66 7.23 -4.00
N GLY A 57 9.86 7.76 -3.71
CA GLY A 57 10.18 8.33 -2.41
C GLY A 57 9.28 9.51 -2.03
N VAL A 58 9.07 10.45 -2.96
CA VAL A 58 8.17 11.60 -2.75
C VAL A 58 6.72 11.15 -2.56
N ILE A 59 6.23 10.24 -3.41
CA ILE A 59 4.88 9.66 -3.30
C ILE A 59 4.69 9.02 -1.92
N ALA A 60 5.64 8.19 -1.48
CA ALA A 60 5.60 7.52 -0.20
C ALA A 60 5.62 8.50 0.98
N ALA A 61 6.52 9.48 0.98
CA ALA A 61 6.62 10.52 2.02
C ALA A 61 5.28 11.24 2.24
N LEU A 62 4.52 11.48 1.15
CA LEU A 62 3.26 12.24 1.15
C LEU A 62 2.00 11.36 1.27
N SER A 63 2.15 10.05 1.49
CA SER A 63 1.05 9.07 1.42
C SER A 63 0.11 9.08 2.63
N ALA A 64 0.57 9.60 3.77
CA ALA A 64 -0.19 9.54 5.02
C ALA A 64 -1.50 10.36 4.93
N ASN A 65 -2.63 9.70 5.18
CA ASN A 65 -3.97 10.30 5.19
C ASN A 65 -4.29 11.07 3.88
N LYS A 66 -4.00 10.45 2.73
CA LYS A 66 -4.36 10.96 1.40
C LYS A 66 -5.00 9.86 0.56
N SER A 67 -5.98 10.24 -0.26
CA SER A 67 -6.38 9.39 -1.38
C SER A 67 -5.27 9.35 -2.43
N TRP A 68 -5.25 8.32 -3.28
CA TRP A 68 -4.27 8.19 -4.36
C TRP A 68 -4.19 9.45 -5.24
N HIS A 69 -5.35 9.99 -5.65
CA HIS A 69 -5.41 11.23 -6.43
C HIS A 69 -4.79 12.41 -5.66
N GLN A 70 -5.15 12.62 -4.39
CA GLN A 70 -4.60 13.71 -3.59
C GLN A 70 -3.09 13.59 -3.43
N ASN A 71 -2.59 12.37 -3.18
CA ASN A 71 -1.17 12.09 -3.04
C ASN A 71 -0.40 12.39 -4.34
N LEU A 72 -0.89 11.91 -5.50
CA LEU A 72 -0.27 12.23 -6.79
C LEU A 72 -0.27 13.72 -7.12
N ARG A 73 -1.34 14.44 -6.77
CA ARG A 73 -1.41 15.90 -6.97
C ARG A 73 -0.33 16.63 -6.18
N LEU A 74 -0.14 16.25 -4.90
CA LEU A 74 0.91 16.82 -4.06
C LEU A 74 2.30 16.44 -4.58
N ALA A 75 2.51 15.18 -4.96
CA ALA A 75 3.78 14.72 -5.49
C ALA A 75 4.15 15.47 -6.79
N ARG A 76 3.19 15.70 -7.70
CA ARG A 76 3.37 16.54 -8.90
C ARG A 76 3.72 17.99 -8.57
N GLN A 77 3.06 18.57 -7.57
CA GLN A 77 3.35 19.94 -7.14
C GLN A 77 4.79 20.03 -6.60
N VAL A 78 5.18 19.10 -5.74
CA VAL A 78 6.54 19.06 -5.17
C VAL A 78 7.60 18.84 -6.24
N CYS A 79 7.41 17.87 -7.14
CA CYS A 79 8.40 17.57 -8.18
C CYS A 79 8.45 18.62 -9.30
N GLY A 80 7.31 19.25 -9.62
CA GLY A 80 7.21 20.19 -10.74
C GLY A 80 7.50 21.65 -10.40
N SER A 81 7.01 22.14 -9.25
CA SER A 81 7.18 23.56 -8.86
C SER A 81 8.09 23.76 -7.65
N GLY A 82 8.48 22.69 -6.95
CA GLY A 82 9.23 22.77 -5.69
C GLY A 82 8.41 23.34 -4.52
N VAL A 83 7.11 23.64 -4.72
CA VAL A 83 6.26 24.23 -3.68
C VAL A 83 5.77 23.14 -2.74
N LEU A 84 6.27 23.18 -1.51
CA LEU A 84 5.92 22.27 -0.41
C LEU A 84 4.85 22.91 0.49
N SER A 85 3.58 22.55 0.31
CA SER A 85 2.48 23.02 1.17
C SER A 85 1.31 22.02 1.20
N GLY A 86 0.40 22.15 2.17
CA GLY A 86 -0.82 21.34 2.24
C GLY A 86 -0.67 19.94 2.85
N HIS A 87 0.41 19.70 3.61
CA HIS A 87 0.63 18.45 4.34
C HIS A 87 1.25 18.70 5.73
N PHE A 88 1.34 17.65 6.55
CA PHE A 88 2.09 17.66 7.81
C PHE A 88 3.57 18.03 7.58
N SER A 89 4.14 18.80 8.49
CA SER A 89 5.52 19.31 8.40
C SER A 89 6.55 18.20 8.20
N ASP A 90 6.42 17.10 8.92
CA ASP A 90 7.31 15.93 8.81
C ASP A 90 7.31 15.31 7.41
N ALA A 91 6.13 15.14 6.80
CA ALA A 91 6.01 14.60 5.44
C ALA A 91 6.63 15.54 4.40
N LEU A 92 6.42 16.85 4.56
CA LEU A 92 7.02 17.85 3.68
C LEU A 92 8.55 17.88 3.83
N ALA A 93 9.07 17.74 5.05
CA ALA A 93 10.52 17.69 5.30
C ALA A 93 11.18 16.47 4.62
N LYS A 94 10.56 15.28 4.73
CA LYS A 94 11.04 14.08 4.03
C LYS A 94 11.04 14.25 2.51
N ALA A 95 9.93 14.76 1.96
CA ALA A 95 9.84 15.03 0.53
C ALA A 95 10.88 16.07 0.07
N ALA A 96 11.12 17.11 0.86
CA ALA A 96 12.13 18.13 0.58
C ALA A 96 13.55 17.53 0.56
N ALA A 97 13.89 16.68 1.53
CA ALA A 97 15.20 16.02 1.58
C ALA A 97 15.44 15.14 0.35
N ILE A 98 14.43 14.37 -0.07
CA ILE A 98 14.49 13.52 -1.26
C ILE A 98 14.65 14.37 -2.53
N MET A 99 13.91 15.48 -2.64
CA MET A 99 14.06 16.44 -3.75
C MET A 99 15.43 17.11 -3.78
N ALA A 100 16.07 17.29 -2.62
CA ALA A 100 17.43 17.81 -2.48
C ALA A 100 18.52 16.75 -2.79
N GLY A 101 18.14 15.50 -3.08
CA GLY A 101 19.04 14.44 -3.51
C GLY A 101 19.37 13.37 -2.45
N ALA A 102 18.74 13.40 -1.27
CA ALA A 102 18.85 12.30 -0.33
C ALA A 102 18.23 11.01 -0.90
N ASP A 103 18.83 9.85 -0.64
CA ASP A 103 18.21 8.58 -1.01
C ASP A 103 16.91 8.40 -0.19
N PRO A 104 15.77 8.08 -0.81
CA PRO A 104 14.54 7.80 -0.08
C PRO A 104 14.69 6.76 1.04
N ALA A 105 15.56 5.76 0.88
CA ALA A 105 15.80 4.73 1.89
C ALA A 105 16.43 5.27 3.19
N ASP A 106 17.16 6.40 3.12
CA ASP A 106 17.78 7.04 4.28
C ASP A 106 16.83 7.99 5.03
N VAL A 107 15.73 8.38 4.38
CA VAL A 107 14.81 9.43 4.86
C VAL A 107 13.47 8.84 5.33
N LEU A 108 13.01 7.77 4.67
CA LEU A 108 11.74 7.13 4.96
C LEU A 108 11.88 6.11 6.10
N PRO A 109 10.83 5.91 6.90
CA PRO A 109 10.82 4.86 7.91
C PRO A 109 10.66 3.50 7.22
N MET A 110 11.78 2.87 6.89
CA MET A 110 11.86 1.63 6.09
C MET A 110 11.24 0.41 6.76
N ASP A 111 11.08 0.44 8.09
CA ASP A 111 10.42 -0.57 8.92
C ASP A 111 8.89 -0.38 9.01
N ARG A 112 8.34 0.63 8.32
CA ARG A 112 6.92 0.99 8.38
C ARG A 112 6.28 0.86 7.02
N LYS A 113 4.93 0.93 7.02
CA LYS A 113 4.11 1.00 5.81
C LYS A 113 4.68 1.95 4.75
N THR A 114 5.14 3.13 5.15
CA THR A 114 5.68 4.12 4.21
C THR A 114 6.92 3.61 3.49
N GLY A 115 7.84 2.94 4.18
CA GLY A 115 9.02 2.31 3.59
C GLY A 115 8.67 1.21 2.59
N HIS A 116 7.81 0.28 2.98
CA HIS A 116 7.35 -0.79 2.08
C HIS A 116 6.58 -0.24 0.87
N PHE A 117 5.83 0.84 1.04
CA PHE A 117 5.13 1.50 -0.06
C PHE A 117 6.11 2.13 -1.06
N PHE A 118 7.19 2.73 -0.55
CA PHE A 118 8.29 3.17 -1.39
C PHE A 118 8.93 1.99 -2.15
N GLN A 119 9.27 0.89 -1.46
CA GLN A 119 9.89 -0.29 -2.09
C GLN A 119 9.04 -0.84 -3.23
N CYS A 120 7.75 -1.10 -2.98
CA CYS A 120 6.86 -1.67 -4.00
C CYS A 120 6.69 -0.75 -5.23
N ILE A 121 6.79 0.58 -5.07
CA ILE A 121 6.71 1.51 -6.21
C ILE A 121 8.08 1.62 -6.90
N ALA A 122 9.17 1.71 -6.14
CA ALA A 122 10.52 1.89 -6.67
C ALA A 122 10.99 0.65 -7.43
N ASP A 123 10.63 -0.54 -6.96
CA ASP A 123 10.92 -1.83 -7.58
C ASP A 123 9.64 -2.70 -7.59
N PRO A 124 8.81 -2.60 -8.66
CA PRO A 124 7.57 -3.37 -8.77
C PRO A 124 7.76 -4.89 -8.85
N ASP A 125 8.98 -5.34 -9.14
CA ASP A 125 9.31 -6.76 -9.31
C ASP A 125 10.04 -7.34 -8.08
N ASP A 126 10.15 -6.56 -6.98
CA ASP A 126 10.73 -7.02 -5.71
C ASP A 126 9.95 -8.24 -5.16
N PRO A 127 10.63 -9.39 -4.95
CA PRO A 127 9.98 -10.63 -4.53
C PRO A 127 9.53 -10.63 -3.06
N GLU A 128 9.99 -9.69 -2.24
CA GLU A 128 9.76 -9.66 -0.80
C GLU A 128 8.88 -8.49 -0.34
N ALA A 129 8.85 -7.40 -1.11
CA ALA A 129 8.16 -6.18 -0.72
C ALA A 129 6.62 -6.34 -0.70
N VAL A 130 6.00 -5.94 0.42
CA VAL A 130 4.54 -5.94 0.57
C VAL A 130 4.08 -4.85 1.54
N VAL A 131 2.97 -4.18 1.20
CA VAL A 131 2.41 -3.10 2.02
C VAL A 131 1.25 -3.60 2.88
N ILE A 132 1.48 -3.70 4.19
CA ILE A 132 0.40 -3.99 5.14
C ILE A 132 -0.27 -2.68 5.58
N ASP A 133 -1.46 -2.44 5.05
CA ASP A 133 -2.36 -1.38 5.49
C ASP A 133 -3.58 -1.95 6.26
N ARG A 134 -4.55 -1.08 6.55
CA ARG A 134 -5.76 -1.48 7.28
C ARG A 134 -6.58 -2.54 6.54
N HIS A 135 -6.57 -2.53 5.21
CA HIS A 135 -7.32 -3.47 4.39
C HIS A 135 -6.58 -4.78 4.29
N ALA A 136 -5.26 -4.75 4.07
CA ALA A 136 -4.43 -5.94 4.05
C ALA A 136 -4.56 -6.74 5.35
N HIS A 137 -4.55 -6.05 6.49
CA HIS A 137 -4.85 -6.63 7.80
C HIS A 137 -6.25 -7.25 7.87
N ASP A 138 -7.30 -6.49 7.53
CA ASP A 138 -8.69 -6.97 7.64
C ASP A 138 -8.95 -8.18 6.73
N ILE A 139 -8.30 -8.23 5.56
CA ILE A 139 -8.31 -9.38 4.65
C ILE A 139 -7.66 -10.59 5.32
N ALA A 140 -6.43 -10.46 5.81
CA ALA A 140 -5.72 -11.56 6.45
C ALA A 140 -6.48 -12.10 7.67
N VAL A 141 -6.96 -11.22 8.54
CA VAL A 141 -7.72 -11.62 9.74
C VAL A 141 -9.11 -12.15 9.40
N GLY A 142 -9.66 -11.81 8.23
CA GLY A 142 -11.02 -12.18 7.84
C GLY A 142 -12.11 -11.37 8.56
N GLU A 143 -11.74 -10.21 9.13
CA GLU A 143 -12.62 -9.39 9.97
C GLU A 143 -12.45 -7.90 9.64
N ARG A 144 -13.56 -7.18 9.45
CA ARG A 144 -13.53 -5.71 9.28
C ARG A 144 -13.38 -5.02 10.63
N TYR A 145 -12.26 -4.33 10.84
CA TYR A 145 -12.00 -3.66 12.11
C TYR A 145 -12.66 -2.28 12.23
N GLY A 146 -13.03 -1.66 11.10
CA GLY A 146 -13.53 -0.27 11.12
C GLY A 146 -12.48 0.66 11.73
N ASN A 147 -12.89 1.43 12.75
CA ASN A 147 -12.03 2.35 13.50
C ASN A 147 -11.20 1.68 14.60
N ARG A 148 -11.36 0.36 14.84
CA ARG A 148 -10.57 -0.35 15.84
C ARG A 148 -9.08 -0.33 15.47
N ASP A 149 -8.24 -0.17 16.50
CA ASP A 149 -6.81 -0.29 16.33
C ASP A 149 -6.43 -1.73 15.96
N ARG A 150 -5.61 -1.83 14.93
CA ARG A 150 -5.05 -3.07 14.40
C ARG A 150 -3.66 -3.33 14.99
N GLY A 151 -3.04 -2.29 15.56
CA GLY A 151 -1.73 -2.35 16.19
C GLY A 151 -0.59 -2.55 15.17
N LEU A 152 -0.77 -2.08 13.94
CA LEU A 152 0.23 -2.14 12.87
C LEU A 152 1.44 -1.21 13.11
N SER A 153 1.42 -0.43 14.21
CA SER A 153 2.59 0.29 14.71
C SER A 153 3.61 -0.64 15.39
N CYS A 154 3.24 -1.88 15.71
CA CYS A 154 4.16 -2.90 16.22
C CYS A 154 4.78 -3.67 15.05
N ALA A 155 6.11 -3.64 14.94
CA ALA A 155 6.86 -4.28 13.86
C ALA A 155 6.55 -5.79 13.76
N SER A 156 6.58 -6.53 14.87
CA SER A 156 6.29 -7.97 14.86
C SER A 156 4.89 -8.30 14.36
N ARG A 157 3.90 -7.44 14.64
CA ARG A 157 2.53 -7.65 14.14
C ARG A 157 2.41 -7.32 12.66
N TYR A 158 3.12 -6.28 12.21
CA TYR A 158 3.21 -5.96 10.79
C TYR A 158 3.84 -7.12 10.03
N GLU A 159 4.98 -7.60 10.51
CA GLU A 159 5.75 -8.67 9.88
C GLU A 159 4.98 -9.97 9.80
N LEU A 160 4.25 -10.32 10.87
CA LEU A 160 3.35 -11.48 10.84
C LEU A 160 2.39 -11.46 9.64
N ILE A 161 1.76 -10.31 9.38
CA ILE A 161 0.82 -10.19 8.26
C ILE A 161 1.57 -10.15 6.93
N ALA A 162 2.73 -9.49 6.86
CA ALA A 162 3.59 -9.51 5.68
C ALA A 162 4.00 -10.94 5.30
N ASP A 163 4.44 -11.75 6.26
CA ASP A 163 4.78 -13.17 6.07
C ASP A 163 3.60 -14.00 5.56
N CYS A 164 2.38 -13.71 6.03
CA CYS A 164 1.18 -14.38 5.51
C CYS A 164 0.90 -14.01 4.04
N TYR A 165 1.16 -12.76 3.65
CA TYR A 165 1.05 -12.36 2.23
C TYR A 165 2.15 -12.98 1.37
N ARG A 166 3.39 -13.06 1.87
CA ARG A 166 4.49 -13.73 1.16
C ARG A 166 4.21 -15.21 0.94
N GLU A 167 3.72 -15.89 1.98
CA GLU A 167 3.31 -17.29 1.90
C GLU A 167 2.16 -17.49 0.89
N ALA A 168 1.12 -16.66 0.96
CA ALA A 168 0.01 -16.72 0.00
C ALA A 168 0.49 -16.48 -1.44
N ALA A 169 1.42 -15.53 -1.63
CA ALA A 169 1.99 -15.22 -2.93
C ALA A 169 2.83 -16.36 -3.49
N LEU A 170 3.64 -17.00 -2.66
CA LEU A 170 4.38 -18.21 -3.01
C LEU A 170 3.43 -19.32 -3.52
N GLN A 171 2.33 -19.57 -2.82
CA GLN A 171 1.34 -20.59 -3.21
C GLN A 171 0.56 -20.23 -4.48
N LEU A 172 0.37 -18.93 -4.75
CA LEU A 172 -0.32 -18.44 -5.93
C LEU A 172 0.60 -18.29 -7.15
N GLY A 173 1.92 -18.34 -6.98
CA GLY A 173 2.90 -18.07 -8.04
C GLY A 173 2.95 -16.58 -8.41
N GLU A 174 2.75 -15.70 -7.44
CA GLU A 174 2.65 -14.24 -7.61
C GLU A 174 3.67 -13.49 -6.75
N LEU A 175 3.85 -12.20 -7.03
CA LEU A 175 4.58 -11.31 -6.10
C LEU A 175 3.71 -10.96 -4.89
N PRO A 176 4.29 -10.81 -3.68
CA PRO A 176 3.55 -10.38 -2.49
C PRO A 176 2.80 -9.06 -2.68
N SER A 177 3.45 -8.08 -3.32
CA SER A 177 2.87 -6.80 -3.72
C SER A 177 1.66 -6.97 -4.65
N THR A 178 1.73 -7.92 -5.60
CA THR A 178 0.63 -8.23 -6.53
C THR A 178 -0.56 -8.84 -5.80
N VAL A 179 -0.34 -9.82 -4.93
CA VAL A 179 -1.41 -10.40 -4.10
C VAL A 179 -2.07 -9.33 -3.24
N GLN A 180 -1.28 -8.48 -2.60
CA GLN A 180 -1.77 -7.37 -1.81
C GLN A 180 -2.62 -6.39 -2.64
N ALA A 181 -2.17 -6.00 -3.83
CA ALA A 181 -2.90 -5.07 -4.69
C ALA A 181 -4.22 -5.67 -5.21
N VAL A 182 -4.22 -6.91 -5.71
CA VAL A 182 -5.44 -7.58 -6.21
C VAL A 182 -6.48 -7.73 -5.10
N THR A 183 -6.05 -8.25 -3.94
CA THR A 183 -6.94 -8.43 -2.79
C THR A 183 -7.47 -7.09 -2.28
N TRP A 184 -6.67 -6.03 -2.32
CA TRP A 184 -7.09 -4.66 -2.00
C TRP A 184 -8.15 -4.11 -2.97
N VAL A 185 -7.94 -4.25 -4.28
CA VAL A 185 -8.92 -3.83 -5.31
C VAL A 185 -10.24 -4.55 -5.07
N ALA A 186 -10.18 -5.87 -4.95
CA ALA A 186 -11.36 -6.68 -4.73
C ALA A 186 -12.07 -6.30 -3.41
N HIS A 187 -11.33 -6.08 -2.33
CA HIS A 187 -11.90 -5.78 -1.01
C HIS A 187 -12.57 -4.39 -0.97
N THR A 188 -11.90 -3.36 -1.50
CA THR A 188 -12.39 -1.98 -1.43
C THR A 188 -13.66 -1.76 -2.26
N GLU A 189 -13.76 -2.40 -3.42
CA GLU A 189 -14.98 -2.37 -4.25
C GLU A 189 -16.14 -3.11 -3.59
N HIS A 190 -15.88 -4.29 -3.02
CA HIS A 190 -16.91 -5.01 -2.28
C HIS A 190 -17.41 -4.21 -1.06
N VAL A 191 -16.53 -3.49 -0.36
CA VAL A 191 -16.95 -2.56 0.71
C VAL A 191 -17.85 -1.46 0.13
N ALA A 192 -17.47 -0.84 -0.98
CA ALA A 192 -18.23 0.23 -1.61
C ALA A 192 -19.64 -0.20 -2.06
N ASP A 193 -19.82 -1.44 -2.51
CA ASP A 193 -21.13 -1.98 -2.91
C ASP A 193 -22.01 -2.36 -1.71
N THR A 194 -21.42 -2.67 -0.55
CA THR A 194 -22.16 -2.98 0.69
C THR A 194 -22.60 -1.75 1.48
N VAL A 195 -22.09 -0.55 1.16
CA VAL A 195 -22.55 0.71 1.74
C VAL A 195 -23.72 1.24 0.89
N PRO A 196 -24.91 1.53 1.46
CA PRO A 196 -26.02 2.09 0.70
C PRO A 196 -25.59 3.36 -0.02
N ARG A 197 -25.72 3.40 -1.34
CA ARG A 197 -25.49 4.62 -2.12
C ARG A 197 -26.54 5.64 -1.69
N GLY A 198 -26.10 6.65 -0.92
CA GLY A 198 -26.93 7.82 -0.62
C GLY A 198 -27.41 8.48 -1.92
N PRO A 199 -28.51 9.25 -1.88
CA PRO A 199 -29.10 9.81 -3.09
C PRO A 199 -28.06 10.63 -3.85
N ARG A 200 -27.86 10.29 -5.13
CA ARG A 200 -27.00 11.06 -6.04
C ARG A 200 -27.55 12.48 -6.11
N ALA A 201 -26.82 13.44 -5.55
CA ALA A 201 -27.07 14.85 -5.83
C ALA A 201 -26.90 15.05 -7.35
N ARG A 202 -28.01 15.36 -8.02
CA ARG A 202 -27.98 15.84 -9.40
C ARG A 202 -27.40 17.25 -9.35
N PHE A 203 -26.21 17.43 -9.91
CA PHE A 203 -25.72 18.73 -10.34
C PHE A 203 -25.80 18.75 -11.86
#